data_AF-A0AAU8AUD6-F1
#
_entry.id   AF-A0AAU8AUD6-F1
#
_cell.length_a   1.000
_cell.length_b   1.000
_cell.length_c   1.000
_cell.angle_alpha   90.00
_cell.angle_beta   90.00
_cell.angle_gamma   90.00
#
_symmetry.space_group_name_H-M   'P 1'
#
loop_
_entity.id
_entity.type
_entity.pdbx_description
1 polymer ?
#
loop_
_entity_poly.entity_id
_entity_poly.type
_entity_poly.pdbx_seq_one_letter_code
_entity_poly.pdbx_strand_id
1 'polypeptide(L)'
;MIGGEVSEAHARAWLSRGLTTELVEKAINESPTPAIVDRAFLGKTGRSITAIGRVAARIGRHPGCIYAQPVQAGRNLSLRVLVRRAGRDSGMKYVDRENDFRQDMISYVLRDISISSAGTDDSIISLTRHAVQRWIERGGAKDPRIDLLRKLDRAVLMAIFHSGLFDAATEVSAQNITDRNGQVARFGVPDAHGGLWVAAVSCLKKSLVDSYGARGVKVRCVVTVLTYIGCDLVSPSQALYRDLAISEGISGVVQRFPDEFLPLGSD
;
A
#
# COMPACT_ATOMS: atom_id res chain seq x y z
N MET A 1 -19.43 32.82 -27.40
CA MET A 1 -18.73 32.20 -26.25
C MET A 1 -19.67 31.18 -25.66
N ILE A 2 -19.48 29.90 -25.98
CA ILE A 2 -20.28 28.81 -25.42
C ILE A 2 -19.44 28.25 -24.27
N GLY A 3 -19.78 28.63 -23.04
CA GLY A 3 -19.28 27.95 -21.85
C GLY A 3 -19.95 26.57 -21.82
N GLY A 4 -19.26 25.56 -22.35
CA GLY A 4 -19.77 24.19 -22.37
C GLY A 4 -19.94 23.70 -20.94
N GLU A 5 -21.12 23.23 -20.60
CA GLU A 5 -21.39 22.56 -19.33
C GLU A 5 -20.42 21.37 -19.19
N VAL A 6 -19.50 21.48 -18.24
CA VAL A 6 -18.60 20.38 -17.89
C VAL A 6 -19.45 19.35 -17.18
N SER A 7 -19.53 18.13 -17.72
CA SER A 7 -20.26 17.04 -17.06
C SER A 7 -19.69 16.80 -15.66
N GLU A 8 -20.55 16.44 -14.71
CA GLU A 8 -20.16 16.19 -13.31
C GLU A 8 -19.00 15.18 -13.20
N ALA A 9 -19.01 14.16 -14.07
CA ALA A 9 -17.92 13.18 -14.16
C ALA A 9 -16.58 13.82 -14.54
N HIS A 10 -16.58 14.75 -15.50
CA HIS A 10 -15.36 15.46 -15.90
C HIS A 10 -14.88 16.40 -14.79
N ALA A 11 -15.79 17.10 -14.12
CA ALA A 11 -15.45 17.97 -12.99
C ALA A 11 -14.81 17.18 -11.84
N ARG A 12 -15.37 16.01 -11.48
CA ARG A 12 -14.79 15.11 -10.48
C ARG A 12 -13.39 14.61 -10.86
N ALA A 13 -13.21 14.19 -12.11
CA ALA A 13 -11.93 13.70 -12.60
C ALA A 13 -10.84 14.79 -12.63
N TRP A 14 -11.22 16.03 -12.96
CA TRP A 14 -10.32 17.17 -12.94
C TRP A 14 -9.92 17.56 -11.51
N LEU A 15 -10.91 17.65 -10.61
CA LEU A 15 -10.66 17.93 -9.20
C LEU A 15 -9.78 16.86 -8.55
N SER A 16 -10.07 15.58 -8.77
CA SER A 16 -9.31 14.48 -8.20
C SER A 16 -7.85 14.51 -8.66
N ARG A 17 -7.58 14.90 -9.91
CA ARG A 17 -6.22 15.07 -10.43
C ARG A 17 -5.45 16.17 -9.70
N GLY A 18 -6.08 17.32 -9.45
CA GLY A 18 -5.48 18.42 -8.68
C GLY A 18 -5.14 17.99 -7.26
N LEU A 19 -6.13 17.47 -6.53
CA LEU A 19 -5.98 17.01 -5.15
C LEU A 19 -4.95 15.88 -5.00
N THR A 20 -4.85 14.98 -5.98
CA THR A 20 -3.82 13.94 -5.98
C THR A 20 -2.42 14.53 -6.07
N THR A 21 -2.24 15.58 -6.87
CA THR A 21 -0.93 16.24 -7.04
C THR A 21 -0.48 16.86 -5.73
N GLU A 22 -1.35 17.65 -5.11
CA GLU A 22 -1.10 18.28 -3.81
C GLU A 22 -0.80 17.24 -2.72
N LEU A 23 -1.54 16.12 -2.73
CA LEU A 23 -1.33 15.04 -1.79
C LEU A 23 0.04 14.38 -1.96
N VAL A 24 0.45 14.11 -3.20
CA VAL A 24 1.78 13.53 -3.49
C VAL A 24 2.89 14.47 -3.04
N GLU A 25 2.78 15.77 -3.36
CA GLU A 25 3.76 16.78 -2.91
C GLU A 25 3.85 16.85 -1.38
N LYS A 26 2.70 16.85 -0.70
CA LYS A 26 2.66 16.79 0.77
C LYS A 26 3.31 15.51 1.31
N ALA A 27 3.04 14.36 0.69
CA ALA A 27 3.64 13.09 1.09
C ALA A 27 5.16 13.06 0.89
N ILE A 28 5.69 13.72 -0.15
CA ILE A 28 7.14 13.88 -0.38
C ILE A 28 7.75 14.71 0.76
N ASN A 29 7.15 15.86 1.07
CA ASN A 29 7.64 16.78 2.11
C ASN A 29 7.60 16.16 3.51
N GLU A 30 6.62 15.29 3.78
CA GLU A 30 6.47 14.61 5.07
C GLU A 30 7.20 13.24 5.13
N SER A 31 7.87 12.81 4.07
CA SER A 31 8.55 11.51 4.02
C SER A 31 9.71 11.45 5.04
N PRO A 32 9.79 10.42 5.89
CA PRO A 32 10.88 10.30 6.85
C PRO A 32 12.20 10.07 6.12
N THR A 33 13.24 10.78 6.56
CA THR A 33 14.59 10.47 6.12
C THR A 33 14.97 9.06 6.61
N PRO A 34 15.80 8.30 5.87
CA PRO A 34 16.24 6.95 6.29
C PRO A 34 16.81 6.95 7.72
N ALA A 35 17.52 8.02 8.04
CA ALA A 35 18.07 8.31 9.35
C ALA A 35 17.07 8.28 10.52
N ILE A 36 15.80 8.63 10.33
CA ILE A 36 14.85 8.73 11.46
C ILE A 36 14.45 7.34 11.95
N VAL A 37 14.31 6.40 11.03
CA VAL A 37 14.04 5.01 11.35
C VAL A 37 15.33 4.32 11.79
N ASP A 38 16.42 4.51 11.05
CA ASP A 38 17.68 3.78 11.29
C ASP A 38 18.42 4.28 12.57
N ARG A 39 18.51 5.61 12.80
CA ARG A 39 19.18 6.16 14.01
C ARG A 39 18.43 5.91 15.30
N ALA A 40 17.12 5.64 15.23
CA ALA A 40 16.33 5.34 16.41
C ALA A 40 16.75 4.01 17.09
N PHE A 41 17.44 3.11 16.36
CA PHE A 41 17.86 1.77 16.83
C PHE A 41 19.36 1.54 16.89
N LEU A 42 20.19 2.37 16.26
CA LEU A 42 21.66 2.31 16.40
C LEU A 42 22.14 2.68 17.82
N GLY A 43 21.28 3.26 18.65
CA GLY A 43 21.57 3.48 20.07
C GLY A 43 21.41 2.18 20.88
N LYS A 44 22.20 2.03 21.95
CA LYS A 44 22.08 1.01 23.02
C LYS A 44 20.69 1.05 23.68
N THR A 45 19.65 0.71 22.95
CA THR A 45 18.28 0.71 23.41
C THR A 45 18.07 -0.56 24.24
N GLY A 46 17.49 -0.39 25.43
CA GLY A 46 17.28 -1.51 26.35
C GLY A 46 16.43 -2.60 25.71
N ARG A 47 16.69 -3.86 26.04
CA ARG A 47 15.96 -5.04 25.54
C ARG A 47 14.58 -5.23 26.20
N SER A 48 13.98 -4.17 26.75
CA SER A 48 12.67 -4.23 27.42
C SER A 48 11.58 -3.61 26.55
N ILE A 49 10.35 -4.11 26.69
CA ILE A 49 9.18 -3.57 25.98
C ILE A 49 8.99 -2.08 26.24
N THR A 50 9.26 -1.61 27.46
CA THR A 50 9.16 -0.20 27.83
C THR A 50 10.18 0.67 27.08
N ALA A 51 11.42 0.19 26.95
CA ALA A 51 12.45 0.91 26.19
C ALA A 51 12.07 1.01 24.71
N ILE A 52 11.59 -0.09 24.12
CA ILE A 52 11.11 -0.13 22.73
C ILE A 52 9.91 0.80 22.56
N GLY A 53 8.97 0.82 23.51
CA GLY A 53 7.82 1.72 23.50
C GLY A 53 8.21 3.20 23.47
N ARG A 54 9.26 3.61 24.20
CA ARG A 54 9.78 5.00 24.13
C ARG A 54 10.35 5.31 22.74
N VAL A 55 11.00 4.35 22.10
CA VAL A 55 11.52 4.52 20.74
C VAL A 55 10.36 4.62 19.75
N ALA A 56 9.35 3.76 19.86
CA ALA A 56 8.13 3.79 19.06
C ALA A 56 7.46 5.16 19.15
N ALA A 57 7.27 5.69 20.36
CA ALA A 57 6.68 7.00 20.60
C ALA A 57 7.49 8.15 19.98
N ARG A 58 8.83 8.05 19.97
CA ARG A 58 9.69 9.05 19.33
C ARG A 58 9.56 9.02 17.81
N ILE A 59 9.55 7.83 17.21
CA ILE A 59 9.37 7.67 15.76
C ILE A 59 7.98 8.13 15.34
N GLY A 60 6.95 7.79 16.12
CA GLY A 60 5.56 8.18 15.89
C GLY A 60 5.29 9.69 15.90
N ARG A 61 6.24 10.51 16.35
CA ARG A 61 6.14 11.98 16.23
C ARG A 61 6.45 12.50 14.83
N HIS A 62 7.09 11.68 13.98
CA HIS A 62 7.40 12.09 12.63
C HIS A 62 6.12 12.10 11.77
N PRO A 63 5.87 13.14 10.96
CA PRO A 63 4.63 13.26 10.17
C PRO A 63 4.42 12.12 9.17
N GLY A 64 5.50 11.60 8.57
CA GLY A 64 5.46 10.41 7.72
C GLY A 64 5.49 9.05 8.44
N CYS A 65 5.48 9.02 9.77
CA CYS A 65 5.30 7.79 10.53
C CYS A 65 3.82 7.59 10.83
N ILE A 66 3.24 6.54 10.26
CA ILE A 66 1.80 6.28 10.30
C ILE A 66 1.42 5.39 11.48
N TYR A 67 2.30 4.45 11.81
CA TYR A 67 2.14 3.52 12.91
C TYR A 67 3.51 3.17 13.48
N ALA A 68 3.64 3.10 14.79
CA ALA A 68 4.84 2.62 15.46
C ALA A 68 4.45 2.01 16.79
N GLN A 69 4.64 0.71 16.96
CA GLN A 69 4.33 0.02 18.22
C GLN A 69 5.31 -1.11 18.52
N PRO A 70 5.66 -1.30 19.81
CA PRO A 70 6.33 -2.52 20.24
C PRO A 70 5.40 -3.72 20.03
N VAL A 71 5.95 -4.82 19.55
CA VAL A 71 5.26 -6.10 19.41
C VAL A 71 6.00 -7.14 20.23
N GLN A 72 5.27 -7.92 21.03
CA GLN A 72 5.82 -9.01 21.82
C GLN A 72 5.13 -10.31 21.43
N ALA A 73 5.91 -11.24 20.88
CA ALA A 73 5.46 -12.59 20.56
C ALA A 73 6.29 -13.59 21.40
N GLY A 74 5.73 -14.03 22.52
CA GLY A 74 6.47 -14.84 23.50
C GLY A 74 7.68 -14.09 24.06
N ARG A 75 8.88 -14.64 23.84
CA ARG A 75 10.16 -14.03 24.24
C ARG A 75 10.72 -13.05 23.20
N ASN A 76 10.18 -13.03 21.99
CA ASN A 76 10.66 -12.17 20.92
C ASN A 76 10.02 -10.79 21.05
N LEU A 77 10.89 -9.79 21.22
CA LEU A 77 10.52 -8.39 21.15
C LEU A 77 10.91 -7.82 19.80
N SER A 78 9.95 -7.18 19.16
CA SER A 78 10.15 -6.45 17.92
C SER A 78 9.54 -5.05 18.00
N LEU A 79 9.96 -4.20 17.08
CA LEU A 79 9.25 -2.97 16.79
C LEU A 79 8.67 -3.04 15.39
N ARG A 80 7.37 -2.77 15.29
CA ARG A 80 6.68 -2.62 14.02
C ARG A 80 6.45 -1.16 13.73
N VAL A 81 6.90 -0.69 12.57
CA VAL A 81 6.77 0.70 12.11
C VAL A 81 6.21 0.73 10.70
N LEU A 82 5.17 1.52 10.46
CA LEU A 82 4.69 1.86 9.12
C LEU A 82 5.13 3.28 8.79
N VAL A 83 5.94 3.43 7.75
CA VAL A 83 6.36 4.73 7.24
C VAL A 83 5.85 4.98 5.84
N ARG A 84 5.30 6.16 5.61
CA ARG A 84 4.94 6.64 4.28
C ARG A 84 6.15 7.27 3.62
N ARG A 85 6.42 6.86 2.39
CA ARG A 85 7.40 7.45 1.49
C ARG A 85 6.68 7.89 0.23
N ALA A 86 7.16 8.95 -0.39
CA ALA A 86 6.70 9.34 -1.71
C ALA A 86 7.89 9.74 -2.55
N GLY A 87 7.82 9.40 -3.83
CA GLY A 87 8.90 9.65 -4.75
C GLY A 87 8.46 9.41 -6.19
N ARG A 88 9.22 10.01 -7.10
CA ARG A 88 9.10 9.79 -8.53
C ARG A 88 10.00 8.62 -8.91
N ASP A 89 9.71 7.42 -8.41
CA ASP A 89 10.58 6.27 -8.61
C ASP A 89 9.83 4.93 -8.58
N SER A 90 9.41 4.47 -9.75
CA SER A 90 9.95 3.24 -10.33
C SER A 90 9.56 3.17 -11.81
N GLY A 91 10.54 2.92 -12.69
CA GLY A 91 10.27 2.63 -14.09
C GLY A 91 9.40 1.39 -14.20
N MET A 92 8.13 1.53 -14.59
CA MET A 92 7.34 0.40 -15.07
C MET A 92 7.74 0.15 -16.52
N LYS A 93 8.21 -1.07 -16.80
CA LYS A 93 8.30 -1.57 -18.17
C LYS A 93 6.98 -2.25 -18.48
N TYR A 94 6.28 -1.76 -19.48
CA TYR A 94 5.27 -2.59 -20.13
C TYR A 94 6.02 -3.62 -20.98
N VAL A 95 5.48 -4.84 -21.06
CA VAL A 95 6.10 -5.95 -21.81
C VAL A 95 6.32 -5.60 -23.29
N ASP A 96 5.58 -4.60 -23.79
CA ASP A 96 5.55 -4.12 -25.17
C ASP A 96 6.25 -2.76 -25.38
N ARG A 97 6.89 -2.15 -24.36
CA ARG A 97 7.57 -0.84 -24.51
C ARG A 97 8.99 -0.84 -23.96
N GLU A 98 9.93 -0.42 -24.81
CA GLU A 98 11.37 -0.36 -24.49
C GLU A 98 11.73 0.71 -23.44
N ASN A 99 10.86 1.69 -23.20
CA ASN A 99 11.16 2.84 -22.35
C ASN A 99 10.52 2.73 -20.95
N ASP A 100 11.36 2.92 -19.92
CA ASP A 100 10.92 3.07 -18.53
C ASP A 100 10.11 4.37 -18.37
N PHE A 101 8.83 4.28 -17.98
CA PHE A 101 8.07 5.47 -17.60
C PHE A 101 8.18 5.71 -16.09
N ARG A 102 8.57 6.93 -15.69
CA ARG A 102 8.61 7.35 -14.28
C ARG A 102 7.21 7.76 -13.82
N GLN A 103 6.67 7.04 -12.84
CA GLN A 103 5.40 7.38 -12.22
C GLN A 103 5.62 7.91 -10.79
N ASP A 104 4.86 8.93 -10.40
CA ASP A 104 4.80 9.34 -9.00
C ASP A 104 4.06 8.25 -8.20
N MET A 105 4.66 7.82 -7.09
CA MET A 105 4.10 6.78 -6.23
C MET A 105 4.17 7.21 -4.77
N ILE A 106 3.19 6.73 -3.99
CA ILE A 106 3.21 6.80 -2.54
C ILE A 106 3.34 5.38 -2.03
N SER A 107 4.43 5.09 -1.34
CA SER A 107 4.71 3.77 -0.79
C SER A 107 4.59 3.80 0.73
N TYR A 108 4.05 2.74 1.30
CA TYR A 108 4.04 2.52 2.74
C TYR A 108 4.89 1.30 3.03
N VAL A 109 5.95 1.51 3.81
CA VAL A 109 6.90 0.48 4.19
C VAL A 109 6.55 0.06 5.61
N LEU A 110 5.99 -1.14 5.73
CA LEU A 110 5.83 -1.81 7.01
C LEU A 110 7.16 -2.49 7.34
N ARG A 111 7.83 -1.97 8.34
CA ARG A 111 9.11 -2.47 8.83
C ARG A 111 8.93 -3.18 10.16
N ASP A 112 9.35 -4.44 10.18
CA ASP A 112 9.46 -5.25 11.39
C ASP A 112 10.93 -5.37 11.79
N ILE A 113 11.26 -4.83 12.95
CA ILE A 113 12.62 -4.81 13.49
C ILE A 113 12.68 -5.79 14.65
N SER A 114 13.38 -6.91 14.47
CA SER A 114 13.62 -7.87 15.55
C SER A 114 14.75 -7.38 16.44
N ILE A 115 14.44 -7.12 17.70
CA ILE A 115 15.43 -6.68 18.71
C ILE A 115 16.29 -7.86 19.17
N SER A 116 15.77 -9.08 19.07
CA SER A 116 16.42 -10.29 19.59
C SER A 116 17.40 -10.91 18.60
N SER A 117 17.09 -10.84 17.29
CA SER A 117 17.89 -11.43 16.21
C SER A 117 18.62 -10.40 15.33
N ALA A 118 18.53 -9.10 15.66
CA ALA A 118 19.13 -8.00 14.90
C ALA A 118 18.78 -8.02 13.39
N GLY A 119 17.59 -8.48 13.04
CA GLY A 119 17.08 -8.53 11.67
C GLY A 119 16.01 -7.47 11.41
N THR A 120 15.96 -6.98 10.18
CA THR A 120 14.92 -6.06 9.71
C THR A 120 14.22 -6.65 8.50
N ASP A 121 12.89 -6.75 8.58
CA ASP A 121 12.03 -7.20 7.49
C ASP A 121 11.15 -6.04 7.01
N ASP A 122 11.14 -5.76 5.70
CA ASP A 122 10.27 -4.75 5.09
C ASP A 122 9.19 -5.42 4.22
N SER A 123 7.94 -5.00 4.37
CA SER A 123 6.82 -5.27 3.45
C SER A 123 6.32 -3.94 2.89
N ILE A 124 6.13 -3.86 1.58
CA ILE A 124 5.90 -2.58 0.91
C ILE A 124 4.58 -2.63 0.14
N ILE A 125 3.70 -1.67 0.39
CA ILE A 125 2.56 -1.39 -0.49
C ILE A 125 2.83 -0.08 -1.22
N SER A 126 2.71 -0.09 -2.54
CA SER A 126 2.91 1.08 -3.39
C SER A 126 1.60 1.46 -4.07
N LEU A 127 1.16 2.68 -3.85
CA LEU A 127 -0.01 3.27 -4.49
C LEU A 127 0.45 4.08 -5.70
N THR A 128 -0.02 3.71 -6.89
CA THR A 128 0.19 4.52 -8.08
C THR A 128 -0.58 5.84 -7.96
N ARG A 129 -0.08 6.91 -8.58
CA ARG A 129 -0.85 8.16 -8.73
C ARG A 129 -2.26 7.92 -9.28
N HIS A 130 -2.39 6.99 -10.22
CA HIS A 130 -3.68 6.61 -10.79
C HIS A 130 -4.63 6.03 -9.73
N ALA A 131 -4.15 5.07 -8.92
CA ALA A 131 -4.96 4.49 -7.85
C ALA A 131 -5.42 5.52 -6.82
N VAL A 132 -4.53 6.43 -6.41
CA VAL A 132 -4.88 7.52 -5.47
C VAL A 132 -5.92 8.46 -6.10
N GLN A 133 -5.75 8.83 -7.37
CA GLN A 133 -6.71 9.66 -8.08
C GLN A 133 -8.09 9.00 -8.16
N ARG A 134 -8.15 7.70 -8.51
CA ARG A 134 -9.41 6.96 -8.56
C ARG A 134 -10.05 6.82 -7.19
N TRP A 135 -9.26 6.64 -6.14
CA TRP A 135 -9.75 6.60 -4.76
C TRP A 135 -10.42 7.92 -4.35
N ILE A 136 -9.82 9.07 -4.69
CA ILE A 136 -10.42 10.39 -4.46
C ILE A 136 -11.69 10.57 -5.30
N GLU A 137 -11.61 10.31 -6.60
CA GLU A 137 -12.68 10.54 -7.57
C GLU A 137 -13.93 9.71 -7.26
N ARG A 138 -13.73 8.47 -6.79
CA ARG A 138 -14.80 7.46 -6.61
C ARG A 138 -15.25 7.33 -5.16
N GLY A 139 -15.05 8.39 -4.37
CA GLY A 139 -15.62 8.51 -3.02
C GLY A 139 -14.88 7.77 -1.91
N GLY A 140 -13.75 7.12 -2.18
CA GLY A 140 -12.97 6.44 -1.15
C GLY A 140 -12.42 7.37 -0.07
N ALA A 141 -12.23 8.65 -0.39
CA ALA A 141 -11.86 9.69 0.58
C ALA A 141 -13.04 10.33 1.33
N LYS A 142 -14.29 9.96 1.01
CA LYS A 142 -15.50 10.72 1.35
C LYS A 142 -15.36 12.17 0.90
N ASP A 143 -15.35 13.16 1.81
CA ASP A 143 -15.03 14.55 1.46
C ASP A 143 -13.51 14.72 1.23
N PRO A 144 -13.04 14.90 0.00
CA PRO A 144 -11.61 14.86 -0.28
C PRO A 144 -10.89 16.18 0.09
N ARG A 145 -11.62 17.21 0.53
CA ARG A 145 -11.04 18.52 0.90
C ARG A 145 -10.46 18.55 2.30
N ILE A 146 -10.76 17.53 3.11
CA ILE A 146 -10.46 17.50 4.55
C ILE A 146 -9.48 16.36 4.83
N ASP A 147 -8.30 16.69 5.38
CA ASP A 147 -7.30 15.74 5.90
C ASP A 147 -6.98 14.57 4.96
N LEU A 148 -6.94 14.82 3.65
CA LEU A 148 -6.91 13.79 2.63
C LEU A 148 -5.76 12.78 2.79
N LEU A 149 -4.57 13.28 3.12
CA LEU A 149 -3.40 12.44 3.35
C LEU A 149 -3.58 11.50 4.56
N ARG A 150 -4.16 12.00 5.67
CA ARG A 150 -4.45 11.18 6.86
C ARG A 150 -5.56 10.16 6.59
N LYS A 151 -6.51 10.47 5.71
CA LYS A 151 -7.52 9.49 5.27
C LYS A 151 -6.89 8.38 4.45
N LEU A 152 -5.96 8.72 3.56
CA LEU A 152 -5.20 7.73 2.80
C LEU A 152 -4.37 6.83 3.74
N ASP A 153 -3.71 7.42 4.73
CA ASP A 153 -2.97 6.68 5.76
C ASP A 153 -3.87 5.67 6.50
N ARG A 154 -5.07 6.08 6.88
CA ARG A 154 -6.06 5.22 7.54
C ARG A 154 -6.54 4.09 6.63
N ALA A 155 -6.81 4.38 5.36
CA ALA A 155 -7.20 3.37 4.38
C ALA A 155 -6.11 2.31 4.22
N VAL A 156 -4.84 2.73 4.16
CA VAL A 156 -3.69 1.81 4.08
C VAL A 156 -3.50 1.01 5.36
N LEU A 157 -3.67 1.62 6.54
CA LEU A 157 -3.65 0.89 7.81
C LEU A 157 -4.71 -0.21 7.85
N MET A 158 -5.94 0.09 7.40
CA MET A 158 -7.00 -0.89 7.29
C MET A 158 -6.62 -2.02 6.32
N ALA A 159 -6.15 -1.68 5.12
CA ALA A 159 -5.70 -2.67 4.13
C ALA A 159 -4.62 -3.61 4.69
N ILE A 160 -3.61 -3.06 5.37
CA ILE A 160 -2.49 -3.84 5.91
C ILE A 160 -2.93 -4.70 7.09
N PHE A 161 -3.56 -4.11 8.10
CA PHE A 161 -3.77 -4.76 9.40
C PHE A 161 -5.13 -5.43 9.55
N HIS A 162 -6.18 -4.87 8.97
CA HIS A 162 -7.52 -5.44 9.07
C HIS A 162 -7.75 -6.47 7.97
N SER A 163 -7.43 -6.14 6.73
CA SER A 163 -7.67 -7.02 5.59
C SER A 163 -6.56 -8.04 5.34
N GLY A 164 -5.41 -7.93 6.02
CA GLY A 164 -4.32 -8.90 5.91
C GLY A 164 -3.60 -8.86 4.55
N LEU A 165 -3.49 -7.68 3.93
CA LEU A 165 -2.97 -7.52 2.56
C LEU A 165 -1.63 -8.23 2.31
N PHE A 166 -0.65 -8.08 3.20
CA PHE A 166 0.68 -8.66 2.98
C PHE A 166 0.70 -10.19 3.15
N ASP A 167 -0.15 -10.73 4.01
CA ASP A 167 -0.29 -12.17 4.17
C ASP A 167 -0.91 -12.78 2.91
N ALA A 168 -1.98 -12.17 2.40
CA ALA A 168 -2.58 -12.56 1.12
C ALA A 168 -1.59 -12.46 -0.05
N ALA A 169 -0.84 -11.36 -0.16
CA ALA A 169 0.16 -11.20 -1.21
C ALA A 169 1.26 -12.29 -1.15
N THR A 170 1.71 -12.63 0.06
CA THR A 170 2.71 -13.68 0.27
C THR A 170 2.17 -15.04 -0.14
N GLU A 171 0.93 -15.36 0.22
CA GLU A 171 0.29 -16.63 -0.10
C GLU A 171 -0.01 -16.77 -1.59
N VAL A 172 -0.55 -15.73 -2.23
CA VAL A 172 -0.75 -15.66 -3.69
C VAL A 172 0.55 -15.97 -4.43
N SER A 173 1.66 -15.37 -4.00
CA SER A 173 2.97 -15.63 -4.57
C SER A 173 3.49 -17.03 -4.27
N ALA A 174 3.32 -17.53 -3.04
CA ALA A 174 3.86 -18.81 -2.62
C ALA A 174 3.12 -20.00 -3.27
N GLN A 175 1.82 -19.87 -3.46
CA GLN A 175 0.97 -20.88 -4.11
C GLN A 175 0.89 -20.72 -5.62
N ASN A 176 1.55 -19.69 -6.17
CA ASN A 176 1.55 -19.39 -7.61
C ASN A 176 0.12 -19.30 -8.18
N ILE A 177 -0.76 -18.58 -7.49
CA ILE A 177 -2.15 -18.39 -7.94
C ILE A 177 -2.11 -17.50 -9.18
N THR A 178 -2.64 -18.01 -10.29
CA THR A 178 -2.67 -17.30 -11.57
C THR A 178 -4.09 -17.00 -12.03
N ASP A 179 -4.24 -15.92 -12.79
CA ASP A 179 -5.45 -15.63 -13.57
C ASP A 179 -5.57 -16.55 -14.80
N ARG A 180 -6.69 -16.44 -15.54
CA ARG A 180 -6.93 -17.20 -16.78
C ARG A 180 -5.84 -17.04 -17.87
N ASN A 181 -5.04 -15.98 -17.79
CA ASN A 181 -3.96 -15.68 -18.73
C ASN A 181 -2.58 -16.17 -18.23
N GLY A 182 -2.54 -16.93 -17.13
CA GLY A 182 -1.31 -17.42 -16.53
C GLY A 182 -0.46 -16.33 -15.86
N GLN A 183 -1.01 -15.14 -15.63
CA GLN A 183 -0.35 -14.08 -14.88
C GLN A 183 -0.64 -14.22 -13.40
N VAL A 184 0.22 -13.70 -12.53
CA VAL A 184 -0.02 -13.69 -11.08
C VAL A 184 -1.36 -13.00 -10.79
N ALA A 185 -2.22 -13.69 -10.02
CA ALA A 185 -3.58 -13.24 -9.76
C ALA A 185 -3.60 -11.84 -9.11
N ARG A 186 -4.49 -10.99 -9.64
CA ARG A 186 -4.86 -9.72 -9.01
C ARG A 186 -5.94 -9.96 -7.99
N PHE A 187 -6.05 -9.06 -7.01
CA PHE A 187 -7.04 -9.22 -5.96
C PHE A 187 -7.56 -7.92 -5.39
N GLY A 188 -8.81 -7.96 -4.92
CA GLY A 188 -9.45 -6.84 -4.25
C GLY A 188 -9.05 -6.76 -2.78
N VAL A 189 -8.76 -5.56 -2.30
CA VAL A 189 -8.58 -5.28 -0.87
C VAL A 189 -9.76 -4.42 -0.42
N PRO A 190 -10.63 -4.94 0.46
CA PRO A 190 -11.76 -4.20 0.98
C PRO A 190 -11.36 -2.86 1.60
N ASP A 191 -12.06 -1.82 1.18
CA ASP A 191 -11.99 -0.50 1.78
C ASP A 191 -13.13 -0.28 2.78
N ALA A 192 -12.87 0.50 3.83
CA ALA A 192 -13.84 0.74 4.91
C ALA A 192 -15.13 1.45 4.45
N HIS A 193 -15.19 1.95 3.22
CA HIS A 193 -16.36 2.60 2.64
C HIS A 193 -17.04 1.74 1.56
N GLY A 194 -16.71 0.44 1.51
CA GLY A 194 -17.36 -0.52 0.61
C GLY A 194 -16.75 -0.57 -0.80
N GLY A 195 -15.74 0.27 -1.09
CA GLY A 195 -14.95 0.13 -2.32
C GLY A 195 -13.91 -0.99 -2.23
N LEU A 196 -13.14 -1.14 -3.31
CA LEU A 196 -12.08 -2.14 -3.44
C LEU A 196 -10.81 -1.53 -4.03
N TRP A 197 -9.68 -1.71 -3.34
CA TRP A 197 -8.38 -1.48 -3.96
C TRP A 197 -7.99 -2.68 -4.79
N VAL A 198 -7.58 -2.47 -6.04
CA VAL A 198 -7.11 -3.58 -6.88
C VAL A 198 -5.59 -3.68 -6.74
N ALA A 199 -5.16 -4.74 -6.07
CA ALA A 199 -3.77 -5.03 -5.76
C ALA A 199 -3.21 -6.11 -6.68
N ALA A 200 -1.91 -6.00 -6.96
CA ALA A 200 -1.13 -7.03 -7.63
C ALA A 200 0.18 -7.26 -6.86
N VAL A 201 0.61 -8.51 -6.77
CA VAL A 201 1.94 -8.85 -6.27
C VAL A 201 2.97 -8.29 -7.26
N SER A 202 3.91 -7.50 -6.75
CA SER A 202 4.99 -6.93 -7.56
C SER A 202 6.27 -7.71 -7.35
N CYS A 203 6.91 -8.09 -8.46
CA CYS A 203 8.23 -8.69 -8.41
C CYS A 203 9.25 -7.68 -7.87
N LEU A 204 10.06 -8.12 -6.92
CA LEU A 204 11.19 -7.34 -6.46
C LEU A 204 12.23 -7.21 -7.59
N LYS A 205 12.51 -5.99 -8.06
CA LYS A 205 13.66 -5.77 -8.95
C LYS A 205 14.92 -6.22 -8.19
N LYS A 206 15.77 -7.04 -8.82
CA LYS A 206 17.03 -7.52 -8.20
C LYS A 206 17.86 -6.38 -7.63
N SER A 207 17.96 -5.25 -8.34
CA SER A 207 18.65 -4.04 -7.86
C SER A 207 18.02 -3.43 -6.59
N LEU A 208 16.70 -3.51 -6.43
CA LEU A 208 16.02 -3.11 -5.21
C LEU A 208 16.37 -4.08 -4.08
N VAL A 209 16.30 -5.39 -4.32
CA VAL A 209 16.71 -6.43 -3.34
C VAL A 209 18.15 -6.21 -2.90
N ASP A 210 19.06 -6.00 -3.83
CA ASP A 210 20.49 -5.79 -3.56
C ASP A 210 20.72 -4.51 -2.75
N SER A 211 20.00 -3.42 -3.06
CA SER A 211 20.11 -2.16 -2.31
C SER A 211 19.61 -2.25 -0.87
N TYR A 212 18.58 -3.06 -0.61
CA TYR A 212 18.06 -3.33 0.73
C TYR A 212 18.93 -4.35 1.48
N GLY A 213 19.40 -5.38 0.77
CA GLY A 213 20.30 -6.40 1.29
C GLY A 213 21.64 -5.83 1.76
N ALA A 214 22.20 -4.86 1.03
CA ALA A 214 23.40 -4.12 1.44
C ALA A 214 23.25 -3.34 2.76
N ARG A 215 22.01 -3.09 3.20
CA ARG A 215 21.68 -2.43 4.48
C ARG A 215 21.25 -3.40 5.57
N GLY A 216 21.36 -4.71 5.33
CA GLY A 216 20.88 -5.75 6.27
C GLY A 216 19.36 -5.84 6.38
N VAL A 217 18.62 -5.34 5.38
CA VAL A 217 17.15 -5.37 5.34
C VAL A 217 16.68 -6.43 4.36
N LYS A 218 15.79 -7.32 4.82
CA LYS A 218 15.14 -8.33 3.98
C LYS A 218 13.77 -7.80 3.53
N VAL A 219 13.53 -7.73 2.23
CA VAL A 219 12.20 -7.36 1.72
C VAL A 219 11.36 -8.64 1.58
N ARG A 220 10.26 -8.72 2.32
CA ARG A 220 9.37 -9.89 2.36
C ARG A 220 8.42 -9.93 1.17
N CYS A 221 7.75 -8.82 0.89
CA CYS A 221 6.80 -8.71 -0.21
C CYS A 221 6.66 -7.27 -0.69
N VAL A 222 6.27 -7.10 -1.96
CA VAL A 222 5.86 -5.82 -2.53
C VAL A 222 4.52 -5.99 -3.19
N VAL A 223 3.59 -5.11 -2.86
CA VAL A 223 2.26 -5.04 -3.44
C VAL A 223 2.11 -3.71 -4.15
N THR A 224 1.66 -3.72 -5.40
CA THR A 224 1.31 -2.48 -6.10
C THR A 224 -0.20 -2.41 -6.24
N VAL A 225 -0.75 -1.28 -5.82
CA VAL A 225 -2.16 -0.97 -6.02
C VAL A 225 -2.32 -0.25 -7.36
N LEU A 226 -3.02 -0.93 -8.25
CA LEU A 226 -3.17 -0.53 -9.65
C LEU A 226 -4.30 0.48 -9.82
N THR A 227 -5.42 0.29 -9.12
CA THR A 227 -6.58 1.17 -9.19
C THR A 227 -7.48 1.03 -7.95
N TYR A 228 -8.56 1.81 -7.92
CA TYR A 228 -9.61 1.73 -6.89
C TYR A 228 -10.99 1.69 -7.54
N ILE A 229 -11.84 0.77 -7.10
CA ILE A 229 -13.25 0.65 -7.49
C ILE A 229 -14.09 1.26 -6.37
N GLY A 230 -14.87 2.29 -6.67
CA GLY A 230 -15.76 2.94 -5.69
C GLY A 230 -16.96 2.06 -5.37
N CYS A 231 -17.56 2.25 -4.19
CA CYS A 231 -18.68 1.44 -3.71
C CYS A 231 -19.82 1.30 -4.73
N ASP A 232 -20.20 2.41 -5.39
CA ASP A 232 -21.27 2.45 -6.40
C ASP A 232 -20.89 1.80 -7.75
N LEU A 233 -19.62 1.43 -7.93
CA LEU A 233 -19.07 0.84 -9.15
C LEU A 233 -18.68 -0.63 -8.96
N VAL A 234 -18.82 -1.17 -7.76
CA VAL A 234 -18.54 -2.58 -7.47
C VAL A 234 -19.64 -3.44 -8.10
N SER A 235 -19.27 -4.39 -8.97
CA SER A 235 -20.22 -5.34 -9.55
C SER A 235 -20.79 -6.29 -8.47
N PRO A 236 -21.92 -6.98 -8.72
CA PRO A 236 -22.44 -7.98 -7.77
C PRO A 236 -21.42 -9.08 -7.40
N SER A 237 -20.63 -9.54 -8.36
CA SER A 237 -19.59 -10.56 -8.13
C SER A 237 -18.41 -10.01 -7.29
N GLN A 238 -18.01 -8.76 -7.54
CA GLN A 238 -16.98 -8.08 -6.74
C GLN A 238 -17.47 -7.75 -5.33
N ALA A 239 -18.77 -7.47 -5.17
CA ALA A 239 -19.38 -7.28 -3.85
C ALA A 239 -19.38 -8.59 -3.07
N LEU A 240 -19.75 -9.71 -3.71
CA LEU A 240 -19.64 -11.04 -3.11
C LEU A 240 -18.21 -11.36 -2.70
N TYR A 241 -17.23 -11.13 -3.60
CA TYR A 241 -15.82 -11.27 -3.26
C TYR A 241 -15.46 -10.43 -2.04
N ARG A 242 -15.83 -9.15 -2.01
CA ARG A 242 -15.50 -8.22 -0.93
C ARG A 242 -16.00 -8.74 0.40
N ASP A 243 -17.26 -9.16 0.44
CA ASP A 243 -17.92 -9.58 1.66
C ASP A 243 -17.30 -10.90 2.17
N LEU A 244 -16.98 -11.83 1.26
CA LEU A 244 -16.20 -13.03 1.58
C LEU A 244 -14.78 -12.70 2.05
N ALA A 245 -14.11 -11.72 1.44
CA ALA A 245 -12.75 -11.34 1.78
C ALA A 245 -12.68 -10.71 3.18
N ILE A 246 -13.75 -10.03 3.59
CA ILE A 246 -13.92 -9.51 4.96
C ILE A 246 -14.15 -10.65 5.95
N SER A 247 -14.97 -11.65 5.61
CA SER A 247 -15.35 -12.73 6.54
C SER A 247 -14.33 -13.86 6.64
N GLU A 248 -13.71 -14.24 5.52
CA GLU A 248 -12.87 -15.43 5.38
C GLU A 248 -11.40 -15.08 5.09
N GLY A 249 -11.11 -13.81 4.84
CA GLY A 249 -9.78 -13.32 4.50
C GLY A 249 -9.51 -13.31 2.99
N ILE A 250 -8.81 -12.27 2.52
CA ILE A 250 -8.53 -12.03 1.10
C ILE A 250 -7.94 -13.27 0.42
N SER A 251 -6.92 -13.88 1.04
CA SER A 251 -6.14 -14.95 0.42
C SER A 251 -6.97 -16.15 -0.09
N GLY A 252 -7.82 -16.71 0.78
CA GLY A 252 -8.67 -17.84 0.43
C GLY A 252 -9.77 -17.48 -0.58
N VAL A 253 -10.14 -16.20 -0.68
CA VAL A 253 -11.11 -15.74 -1.69
C VAL A 253 -10.43 -15.57 -3.06
N VAL A 254 -9.18 -15.13 -3.11
CA VAL A 254 -8.40 -15.02 -4.37
C VAL A 254 -8.19 -16.38 -5.03
N GLN A 255 -7.96 -17.43 -4.24
CA GLN A 255 -7.85 -18.80 -4.75
C GLN A 255 -9.13 -19.26 -5.47
N ARG A 256 -10.30 -18.81 -5.01
CA ARG A 256 -11.61 -19.18 -5.57
C ARG A 256 -12.01 -18.31 -6.76
N PHE A 257 -11.61 -17.04 -6.75
CA PHE A 257 -12.08 -16.02 -7.69
C PHE A 257 -10.93 -15.16 -8.25
N PRO A 258 -9.92 -15.75 -8.91
CA PRO A 258 -8.73 -15.01 -9.36
C PRO A 258 -9.04 -13.97 -10.46
N ASP A 259 -10.11 -14.16 -11.23
CA ASP A 259 -10.43 -13.34 -12.40
C ASP A 259 -11.35 -12.13 -12.11
N GLU A 260 -11.91 -12.01 -10.90
CA GLU A 260 -12.89 -10.95 -10.54
C GLU A 260 -12.33 -9.51 -10.61
N PHE A 261 -11.01 -9.37 -10.66
CA PHE A 261 -10.30 -8.09 -10.64
C PHE A 261 -9.45 -7.85 -11.89
N LEU A 262 -9.69 -8.62 -12.95
CA LEU A 262 -9.12 -8.31 -14.25
C LEU A 262 -9.74 -7.01 -14.80
N PRO A 263 -8.96 -6.17 -15.48
CA PRO A 263 -9.53 -5.09 -16.28
C PRO A 263 -10.54 -5.65 -17.28
N LEU A 264 -11.70 -4.99 -17.39
CA LEU A 264 -12.76 -5.33 -18.34
C LEU A 264 -12.19 -5.40 -19.77
N GLY A 265 -12.53 -6.47 -20.52
CA GLY A 265 -12.17 -6.62 -21.93
C GLY A 265 -10.99 -7.55 -22.23
N SER A 266 -10.66 -8.49 -21.34
CA SER A 266 -9.65 -9.53 -21.58
C SER A 266 -10.27 -10.87 -21.99
N ASP A 267 -11.23 -10.85 -22.91
CA ASP A 267 -11.74 -12.10 -23.51
C ASP A 267 -10.70 -12.74 -24.44
#